data_AF-A0A239DF64-F1
#
_entry.id   AF-A0A239DF64-F1
#
_cell.length_a   1.000
_cell.length_b   1.000
_cell.length_c   1.000
_cell.angle_alpha   90.00
_cell.angle_beta   90.00
_cell.angle_gamma   90.00
#
_symmetry.space_group_name_H-M   'P 1'
#
loop_
_entity.id
_entity.type
_entity.pdbx_description
1 polymer ?
#
loop_
_entity_poly.entity_id
_entity_poly.type
_entity_poly.pdbx_seq_one_letter_code
_entity_poly.pdbx_strand_id
1 'polypeptide(L)'
;MPTATSALEVVDGEVRELIRRRGLDPFTDPGPVRLLVRDVVADYSERSLTSALPAIADPESVVRDVLDRVAGFGPLQRWLDDPEVEEIWVNEPGRVFVARRGRSELTTTILAPGELADLVERMLRTSGRRIDMSTPFVDATMPDGSRLHVVIPDIIDR
;
A
#
# COMPACT_ATOMS: atom_id res chain seq x y z
N MET A 1 -16.83 -11.46 14.48
CA MET A 1 -16.79 -10.30 15.39
C MET A 1 -16.34 -9.10 14.57
N PRO A 2 -16.96 -7.92 14.65
CA PRO A 2 -16.42 -6.74 14.00
C PRO A 2 -15.06 -6.46 14.64
N THR A 3 -13.99 -6.53 13.84
CA THR A 3 -12.65 -6.17 14.28
C THR A 3 -12.69 -4.69 14.68
N ALA A 4 -12.23 -4.34 15.88
CA ALA A 4 -12.15 -2.95 16.27
C ALA A 4 -11.25 -2.21 15.27
N THR A 5 -11.76 -1.13 14.66
CA THR A 5 -11.01 -0.33 13.70
C THR A 5 -9.76 0.23 14.38
N SER A 6 -8.59 -0.08 13.83
CA SER A 6 -7.30 0.38 14.36
C SER A 6 -7.11 1.89 14.12
N ALA A 7 -6.25 2.53 14.92
CA ALA A 7 -5.89 3.94 14.69
C ALA A 7 -5.40 4.18 13.25
N LEU A 8 -4.60 3.25 12.74
CA LEU A 8 -4.03 3.31 11.41
C LEU A 8 -5.11 3.27 10.31
N GLU A 9 -6.16 2.46 10.45
CA GLU A 9 -7.28 2.42 9.50
C GLU A 9 -8.10 3.73 9.52
N VAL A 10 -8.31 4.32 10.71
CA VAL A 10 -9.01 5.61 10.82
C VAL A 10 -8.21 6.72 10.15
N VAL A 11 -6.92 6.83 10.47
CA VAL A 11 -6.02 7.85 9.88
C VAL A 11 -5.90 7.68 8.37
N ASP A 12 -5.70 6.46 7.86
CA ASP A 12 -5.62 6.20 6.41
C ASP A 12 -6.91 6.66 5.69
N GLY A 13 -8.07 6.35 6.27
CA GLY A 13 -9.37 6.79 5.73
C GLY A 13 -9.53 8.32 5.70
N GLU A 14 -9.16 9.01 6.78
CA GLU A 14 -9.20 10.48 6.86
C GLU A 14 -8.23 11.13 5.85
N VAL A 15 -7.01 10.61 5.74
CA VAL A 15 -6.02 11.08 4.77
C VAL A 15 -6.53 10.91 3.34
N ARG A 16 -7.05 9.73 2.98
CA ARG A 16 -7.59 9.48 1.63
C ARG A 16 -8.73 10.43 1.29
N GLU A 17 -9.61 10.71 2.23
CA GLU A 17 -10.70 11.66 2.03
C GLU A 17 -10.19 13.08 1.84
N LEU A 18 -9.19 13.51 2.63
CA LEU A 18 -8.61 14.85 2.49
C LEU A 18 -7.81 15.00 1.20
N ILE A 19 -7.08 13.96 0.75
CA ILE A 19 -6.42 13.92 -0.56
C ILE A 19 -7.45 14.15 -1.67
N ARG A 20 -8.56 13.39 -1.66
CA ARG A 20 -9.65 13.56 -2.64
C ARG A 20 -10.26 14.96 -2.60
N ARG A 21 -10.59 15.47 -1.41
CA ARG A 21 -11.22 16.79 -1.25
C ARG A 21 -10.31 17.94 -1.69
N ARG A 22 -9.00 17.82 -1.46
CA ARG A 22 -8.02 18.83 -1.83
C ARG A 22 -7.52 18.67 -3.27
N GLY A 23 -7.88 17.59 -3.95
CA GLY A 23 -7.41 17.29 -5.31
C GLY A 23 -5.91 17.03 -5.39
N LEU A 24 -5.31 16.51 -4.31
CA LEU A 24 -3.89 16.18 -4.28
C LEU A 24 -3.65 14.85 -4.99
N ASP A 25 -2.56 14.76 -5.74
CA ASP A 25 -2.10 13.49 -6.31
C ASP A 25 -0.85 13.02 -5.55
N PRO A 26 -0.89 11.89 -4.84
CA PRO A 26 0.24 11.39 -4.05
C PRO A 26 1.56 11.22 -4.81
N PHE A 27 1.49 11.03 -6.13
CA PHE A 27 2.67 10.80 -6.96
C PHE A 27 3.26 12.10 -7.51
N THR A 28 2.43 13.11 -7.78
CA THR A 28 2.91 14.39 -8.34
C THR A 28 3.03 15.49 -7.28
N ASP A 29 2.35 15.34 -6.14
CA ASP A 29 2.36 16.25 -4.99
C ASP A 29 2.95 15.61 -3.71
N PRO A 30 4.15 15.00 -3.73
CA PRO A 30 4.67 14.25 -2.59
C PRO A 30 4.93 15.11 -1.35
N GLY A 31 5.29 16.39 -1.54
CA GLY A 31 5.49 17.34 -0.45
C GLY A 31 4.19 17.68 0.29
N PRO A 32 3.17 18.20 -0.42
CA PRO A 32 1.85 18.45 0.15
C PRO A 32 1.21 17.23 0.82
N VAL A 33 1.32 16.04 0.22
CA VAL A 33 0.78 14.80 0.82
C VAL A 33 1.51 14.43 2.11
N ARG A 34 2.84 14.57 2.16
CA ARG A 34 3.61 14.32 3.38
C ARG A 34 3.21 15.24 4.53
N LEU A 35 3.00 16.53 4.25
CA LEU A 35 2.54 17.48 5.26
C LEU A 35 1.13 17.13 5.74
N LEU A 36 0.22 16.84 4.81
CA LEU A 36 -1.14 16.42 5.14
C LEU A 36 -1.18 15.20 6.06
N VAL A 37 -0.40 14.15 5.76
CA VAL A 37 -0.36 12.95 6.60
C VAL A 37 0.12 13.27 8.01
N ARG A 38 1.18 14.08 8.14
CA ARG A 38 1.70 14.50 9.45
C ARG A 38 0.66 15.29 10.25
N ASP A 39 -0.02 16.22 9.59
CA ASP A 39 -1.06 17.05 10.23
C ASP A 39 -2.22 16.17 10.73
N VAL A 40 -2.68 15.22 9.91
CA VAL A 40 -3.78 14.30 10.29
C VAL A 40 -3.36 13.38 11.45
N VAL A 41 -2.15 12.85 11.43
CA VAL A 41 -1.65 12.00 12.54
C VAL A 41 -1.55 12.80 13.83
N ALA A 42 -1.02 14.03 13.78
CA ALA A 42 -0.92 14.90 14.96
C ALA A 42 -2.31 15.22 15.54
N ASP A 43 -3.25 15.64 14.69
CA ASP A 43 -4.63 15.93 15.09
C ASP A 43 -5.35 14.69 15.64
N TYR A 44 -5.17 13.52 15.03
CA TYR A 44 -5.70 12.26 15.55
C TYR A 44 -5.12 11.92 16.93
N SER A 45 -3.81 12.07 17.11
CA SER A 45 -3.14 11.82 18.39
C SER A 45 -3.73 12.70 19.49
N GLU A 46 -3.95 13.99 19.25
CA GLU A 46 -4.59 14.90 20.20
C GLU A 46 -6.04 14.48 20.53
N ARG A 47 -6.83 14.12 19.50
CA ARG A 47 -8.20 13.62 19.68
C ARG A 47 -8.26 12.31 20.47
N SER A 48 -7.27 11.43 20.31
CA SER A 48 -7.21 10.13 20.99
C SER A 48 -7.02 10.24 22.51
N LEU A 49 -6.47 11.35 22.99
CA LEU A 49 -6.26 11.57 24.43
C LEU A 49 -7.56 11.89 25.19
N THR A 50 -8.58 12.38 24.48
CA THR A 50 -9.83 12.87 25.09
C THR A 50 -11.06 12.07 24.66
N SER A 51 -10.92 11.14 23.73
CA SER A 51 -12.00 10.34 23.14
C SER A 51 -11.74 8.83 23.31
N ALA A 52 -12.76 8.00 23.05
CA ALA A 52 -12.63 6.54 23.04
C ALA A 52 -11.94 6.00 21.76
N LEU A 53 -11.08 6.81 21.13
CA LEU A 53 -10.32 6.40 19.95
C LEU A 53 -9.10 5.58 20.36
N PRO A 54 -8.66 4.60 19.54
CA PRO A 54 -7.42 3.88 19.78
C PRO A 54 -6.22 4.83 19.85
N ALA A 55 -5.38 4.67 20.88
CA ALA A 55 -4.18 5.48 21.02
C ALA A 55 -3.10 5.07 20.01
N ILE A 56 -2.31 6.05 19.55
CA ILE A 56 -1.11 5.82 18.75
C ILE A 56 0.10 5.82 19.69
N ALA A 57 0.83 4.71 19.73
CA ALA A 57 2.07 4.60 20.51
C ALA A 57 3.27 5.23 19.81
N ASP A 58 3.37 5.08 18.48
CA ASP A 58 4.43 5.65 17.64
C ASP A 58 3.82 6.41 16.45
N PRO A 59 3.64 7.74 16.58
CA PRO A 59 3.12 8.58 15.51
C PRO A 59 3.96 8.55 14.23
N GLU A 60 5.28 8.46 14.35
CA GLU A 60 6.17 8.44 13.18
C GLU A 60 6.02 7.12 12.41
N SER A 61 5.78 5.99 13.09
CA SER A 61 5.43 4.74 12.40
C SER A 61 4.12 4.86 11.64
N VAL A 62 3.08 5.44 12.25
CA VAL A 62 1.80 5.64 11.57
C VAL A 62 1.95 6.58 10.37
N VAL A 63 2.72 7.66 10.49
CA VAL A 63 3.02 8.55 9.35
C VAL A 63 3.68 7.77 8.21
N ARG A 64 4.68 6.94 8.50
CA ARG A 64 5.33 6.09 7.48
C ARG A 64 4.34 5.12 6.84
N ASP A 65 3.60 4.35 7.64
CA ASP A 65 2.66 3.35 7.15
C ASP A 65 1.56 3.98 6.28
N VAL A 66 1.06 5.16 6.66
CA VAL A 66 0.05 5.87 5.87
C VAL A 66 0.67 6.42 4.58
N LEU A 67 1.88 6.98 4.63
CA LEU A 67 2.58 7.43 3.41
C LEU A 67 2.81 6.28 2.44
N ASP A 68 3.25 5.13 2.93
CA ASP A 68 3.46 3.94 2.10
C ASP A 68 2.14 3.54 1.44
N ARG A 69 1.01 3.62 2.14
CA ARG A 69 -0.31 3.25 1.59
C ARG A 69 -0.92 4.24 0.62
N VAL A 70 -0.67 5.53 0.79
CA VAL A 70 -1.29 6.58 -0.06
C VAL A 70 -0.36 7.04 -1.18
N ALA A 71 0.94 7.02 -0.97
CA ALA A 71 1.97 7.53 -1.88
C ALA A 71 3.03 6.50 -2.28
N GLY A 72 3.02 5.31 -1.70
CA GLY A 72 3.94 4.21 -2.04
C GLY A 72 3.20 2.93 -2.45
N PHE A 73 3.84 1.80 -2.13
CA PHE A 73 3.34 0.44 -2.44
C PHE A 73 2.76 -0.28 -1.22
N GLY A 74 2.29 0.49 -0.23
CA GLY A 74 1.59 0.00 0.96
C GLY A 74 2.39 -1.07 1.71
N PRO A 75 1.77 -2.20 2.08
CA PRO A 75 2.44 -3.28 2.83
C PRO A 75 3.64 -3.94 2.11
N LEU A 76 3.83 -3.68 0.81
CA LEU A 76 5.00 -4.14 0.08
C LEU A 76 6.18 -3.16 0.10
N GLN A 77 5.97 -1.91 0.50
CA GLN A 77 7.02 -0.87 0.46
C GLN A 77 8.28 -1.31 1.21
N ARG A 78 8.12 -1.86 2.41
CA ARG A 78 9.23 -2.39 3.22
C ARG A 78 10.09 -3.46 2.53
N TRP A 79 9.51 -4.23 1.61
CA TRP A 79 10.22 -5.28 0.88
C TRP A 79 10.87 -4.73 -0.39
N LEU A 80 10.24 -3.73 -1.02
CA LEU A 80 10.80 -3.03 -2.18
C LEU A 80 12.00 -2.15 -1.79
N ASP A 81 11.97 -1.55 -0.60
CA ASP A 81 13.05 -0.71 -0.08
C ASP A 81 14.24 -1.52 0.47
N ASP A 82 14.09 -2.82 0.63
CA ASP A 82 15.11 -3.68 1.21
C ASP A 82 16.08 -4.17 0.12
N PRO A 83 17.35 -3.72 0.13
CA PRO A 83 18.31 -4.05 -0.92
C PRO A 83 18.75 -5.52 -0.94
N GLU A 84 18.42 -6.31 0.09
CA GLU A 84 18.67 -7.75 0.09
C GLU A 84 17.53 -8.55 -0.58
N VAL A 85 16.38 -7.93 -0.87
CA VAL A 85 15.27 -8.56 -1.60
C VAL A 85 15.55 -8.56 -3.09
N GLU A 86 15.50 -9.74 -3.69
CA GLU A 86 15.73 -9.98 -5.11
C GLU A 86 14.42 -10.04 -5.89
N GLU A 87 13.40 -10.74 -5.35
CA GLU A 87 12.08 -10.92 -5.97
C GLU A 87 10.98 -10.89 -4.91
N ILE A 88 9.78 -10.42 -5.31
CA ILE A 88 8.56 -10.44 -4.50
C ILE A 88 7.49 -11.18 -5.29
N TRP A 89 6.89 -12.21 -4.69
CA TRP A 89 5.76 -12.92 -5.27
C TRP A 89 4.50 -12.71 -4.42
N VAL A 90 3.41 -12.33 -5.07
CA VAL A 90 2.10 -12.21 -4.44
C VAL A 90 1.14 -13.16 -5.14
N ASN A 91 0.93 -14.34 -4.55
CA ASN A 91 0.07 -15.37 -5.16
C ASN A 91 -1.40 -15.17 -4.79
N GLU A 92 -1.66 -14.72 -3.56
CA GLU A 92 -2.98 -14.35 -3.06
C GLU A 92 -2.78 -13.34 -1.90
N PRO A 93 -3.83 -12.65 -1.41
CA PRO A 93 -3.69 -11.60 -0.41
C PRO A 93 -2.93 -12.00 0.87
N GLY A 94 -2.97 -13.29 1.26
CA GLY A 94 -2.25 -13.83 2.42
C GLY A 94 -0.94 -14.56 2.12
N ARG A 95 -0.52 -14.66 0.86
CA ARG A 95 0.70 -15.40 0.46
C ARG A 95 1.62 -14.50 -0.34
N VAL A 96 2.35 -13.67 0.41
CA VAL A 96 3.42 -12.81 -0.08
C VAL A 96 4.77 -13.43 0.28
N PHE A 97 5.59 -13.74 -0.72
CA PHE A 97 6.93 -14.28 -0.56
C PHE A 97 7.97 -13.28 -1.02
N VAL A 98 9.16 -13.31 -0.41
CA VAL A 98 10.34 -12.60 -0.89
C VAL A 98 11.48 -13.59 -1.12
N ALA A 99 12.32 -13.33 -2.12
CA ALA A 99 13.59 -14.03 -2.29
C ALA A 99 14.76 -13.18 -1.80
N ARG A 100 15.67 -13.83 -1.09
CA ARG A 100 16.96 -13.25 -0.66
C ARG A 100 18.05 -14.28 -0.85
N ARG A 101 19.16 -13.90 -1.47
CA ARG A 101 20.31 -14.78 -1.68
C ARG A 101 19.90 -16.11 -2.35
N GLY A 102 18.99 -16.03 -3.32
CA GLY A 102 18.42 -17.17 -4.04
C GLY A 102 17.48 -18.08 -3.22
N ARG A 103 16.99 -17.65 -2.05
CA ARG A 103 16.05 -18.41 -1.22
C ARG A 103 14.75 -17.65 -0.98
N SER A 104 13.63 -18.32 -1.24
CA SER A 104 12.29 -17.77 -0.99
C SER A 104 11.83 -17.99 0.46
N GLU A 105 11.22 -16.98 1.07
CA GLU A 105 10.61 -17.03 2.40
C GLU A 105 9.21 -16.41 2.41
N LEU A 106 8.29 -16.98 3.21
CA LEU A 106 6.96 -16.41 3.40
C LEU A 106 7.05 -15.21 4.35
N THR A 107 6.42 -14.10 3.96
CA THR A 107 6.40 -12.88 4.77
C THR A 107 5.22 -12.86 5.75
N THR A 108 5.24 -11.88 6.67
CA THR A 108 4.08 -11.54 7.51
C THR A 108 3.11 -10.56 6.83
N THR A 109 3.31 -10.22 5.56
CA THR A 109 2.44 -9.29 4.85
C THR A 109 1.12 -9.96 4.52
N ILE A 110 0.03 -9.33 4.92
CA ILE A 110 -1.34 -9.68 4.54
C ILE A 110 -1.93 -8.44 3.86
N LEU A 111 -2.47 -8.64 2.67
CA LEU A 111 -3.16 -7.60 1.91
C LEU A 111 -4.66 -7.66 2.22
N ALA A 112 -5.26 -6.50 2.47
CA ALA A 112 -6.70 -6.36 2.65
C ALA A 112 -7.46 -6.60 1.33
N PRO A 113 -8.78 -6.88 1.38
CA PRO A 113 -9.60 -6.95 0.18
C PRO A 113 -9.46 -5.68 -0.68
N GLY A 114 -9.24 -5.86 -1.99
CA GLY A 114 -9.02 -4.76 -2.92
C GLY A 114 -7.60 -4.18 -2.95
N GLU A 115 -6.82 -4.34 -1.87
CA GLU A 115 -5.49 -3.72 -1.76
C GLU A 115 -4.50 -4.22 -2.82
N LEU A 116 -4.58 -5.51 -3.20
CA LEU A 116 -3.78 -6.06 -4.29
C LEU A 116 -4.13 -5.42 -5.64
N ALA A 117 -5.41 -5.19 -5.92
CA ALA A 117 -5.83 -4.56 -7.18
C ALA A 117 -5.35 -3.10 -7.22
N ASP A 118 -5.54 -2.36 -6.13
CA ASP A 118 -5.08 -0.98 -6.02
C ASP A 118 -3.54 -0.89 -6.14
N LEU A 119 -2.81 -1.86 -5.58
CA LEU A 119 -1.36 -1.96 -5.69
C LEU A 119 -0.93 -2.17 -7.15
N VAL A 120 -1.54 -3.12 -7.84
CA VAL A 120 -1.26 -3.40 -9.26
C VAL A 120 -1.54 -2.15 -10.11
N GLU A 121 -2.67 -1.47 -9.88
CA GLU A 121 -2.99 -0.23 -10.59
C GLU A 121 -1.93 0.85 -10.35
N ARG A 122 -1.51 1.06 -9.09
CA ARG A 122 -0.44 2.01 -8.74
C ARG A 122 0.88 1.66 -9.42
N MET A 123 1.28 0.39 -9.42
CA MET A 123 2.53 -0.04 -10.03
C MET A 123 2.53 0.11 -11.56
N LEU A 124 1.37 -0.09 -12.21
CA LEU A 124 1.24 0.08 -13.67
C LEU A 124 1.09 1.54 -14.11
N ARG A 125 0.69 2.44 -13.18
CA ARG A 125 0.36 3.85 -13.48
C ARG A 125 1.45 4.57 -14.27
N THR A 126 2.71 4.39 -13.90
CA THR A 126 3.86 5.07 -14.55
C THR A 126 4.22 4.49 -15.91
N SER A 127 3.89 3.23 -16.15
CA SER A 127 4.13 2.55 -17.43
C SER A 127 3.06 2.86 -18.50
N GLY A 128 1.93 3.44 -18.10
CA GLY A 128 0.76 3.65 -18.97
C GLY A 128 0.04 2.36 -19.37
N ARG A 129 0.43 1.22 -18.81
CA ARG A 129 -0.19 -0.09 -19.07
C ARG A 129 -1.40 -0.30 -18.17
N ARG A 130 -2.26 -1.23 -18.59
CA ARG A 130 -3.46 -1.64 -17.86
C ARG A 130 -3.59 -3.15 -17.93
N ILE A 131 -4.31 -3.71 -16.97
CA ILE A 131 -4.66 -5.13 -16.90
C ILE A 131 -6.15 -5.22 -16.59
N ASP A 132 -6.85 -6.09 -17.32
CA ASP A 132 -8.26 -6.37 -17.13
C ASP A 132 -8.61 -7.74 -17.72
N MET A 133 -9.88 -8.14 -17.69
CA MET A 133 -10.30 -9.46 -18.18
C MET A 133 -10.11 -9.65 -19.68
N SER A 134 -9.99 -8.58 -20.47
CA SER A 134 -9.69 -8.64 -21.91
C SER A 134 -8.19 -8.75 -22.19
N THR A 135 -7.36 -8.23 -21.28
CA THR A 135 -5.89 -8.31 -21.30
C THR A 135 -5.39 -8.82 -19.95
N PRO A 136 -5.47 -10.15 -19.71
CA PRO A 136 -5.29 -10.73 -18.37
C PRO A 136 -3.82 -10.89 -17.96
N PHE A 137 -2.88 -10.37 -18.74
CA PHE A 137 -1.45 -10.39 -18.39
C PHE A 137 -0.78 -9.08 -18.80
N VAL A 138 0.21 -8.65 -18.01
CA VAL A 138 1.00 -7.46 -18.30
C VAL A 138 2.42 -7.58 -17.76
N ASP A 139 3.37 -7.15 -18.58
CA ASP A 139 4.76 -6.92 -18.20
C ASP A 139 5.05 -5.41 -18.21
N ALA A 140 5.68 -4.91 -17.14
CA ALA A 140 6.04 -3.51 -16.99
C ALA A 140 7.41 -3.34 -16.32
N THR A 141 7.99 -2.16 -16.48
CA THR A 141 9.15 -1.71 -15.71
C THR A 141 8.69 -0.59 -14.80
N MET A 142 8.97 -0.73 -13.51
CA MET A 142 8.64 0.24 -12.47
C MET A 142 9.63 1.41 -12.48
N PRO A 143 9.31 2.54 -11.82
CA PRO A 143 10.17 3.74 -11.81
C PRO A 143 11.57 3.52 -11.23
N ASP A 144 11.71 2.54 -10.33
CA ASP A 144 12.98 2.14 -9.71
C ASP A 144 13.81 1.20 -10.62
N GLY A 145 13.30 0.82 -11.80
CA GLY A 145 13.92 -0.09 -12.74
C GLY A 145 13.58 -1.57 -12.50
N SER A 146 12.85 -1.90 -11.43
CA SER A 146 12.38 -3.26 -11.18
C SER A 146 11.36 -3.69 -12.24
N ARG A 147 11.17 -5.00 -12.38
CA ARG A 147 10.24 -5.59 -13.36
C ARG A 147 9.00 -6.09 -12.65
N LEU A 148 7.84 -5.75 -13.21
CA LEU A 148 6.54 -6.21 -12.74
C LEU A 148 5.94 -7.15 -13.79
N HIS A 149 5.50 -8.32 -13.33
CA HIS A 149 4.69 -9.26 -14.10
C HIS A 149 3.39 -9.53 -13.34
N VAL A 150 2.24 -9.30 -13.97
CA VAL A 150 0.92 -9.56 -13.35
C VAL A 150 0.08 -10.42 -14.27
N VAL A 151 -0.62 -11.39 -13.69
CA VAL A 151 -1.56 -12.28 -14.36
C VAL A 151 -2.87 -12.32 -13.58
N ILE A 152 -3.99 -12.11 -14.28
CA ILE A 152 -5.33 -12.41 -13.77
C ILE A 152 -5.64 -13.84 -14.22
N PRO A 153 -5.79 -14.81 -13.28
CA PRO A 153 -6.14 -16.17 -13.65
C PRO A 153 -7.55 -16.21 -14.28
N ASP A 154 -7.74 -17.09 -15.26
CA ASP A 154 -9.07 -17.32 -15.84
C ASP A 154 -10.05 -17.77 -14.76
N ILE A 155 -11.27 -17.20 -14.77
CA ILE A 155 -12.38 -17.67 -13.95
C ILE A 155 -12.95 -18.93 -14.61
N ILE A 156 -12.20 -20.03 -14.59
CA ILE A 156 -12.78 -21.35 -14.85
C ILE A 156 -13.19 -21.91 -13.50
N ASP A 157 -14.43 -21.65 -13.12
CA ASP A 157 -15.09 -22.25 -11.96
C ASP A 157 -14.96 -23.79 -12.07
N ARG A 158 -14.42 -24.44 -11.03
CA ARG A 158 -14.35 -25.91 -10.91
C ARG A 158 -14.88 -26.35 -9.57
#